data_AF-A0A9E3X8N7-F1
#
_entry.id   AF-A0A9E3X8N7-F1
#
_cell.length_a   1.000
_cell.length_b   1.000
_cell.length_c   1.000
_cell.angle_alpha   90.00
_cell.angle_beta   90.00
_cell.angle_gamma   90.00
#
_symmetry.space_group_name_H-M   'P 1'
#
loop_
_entity.id
_entity.type
_entity.pdbx_description
1 polymer ?
#
loop_
_entity_poly.entity_id
_entity_poly.type
_entity_poly.pdbx_seq_one_letter_code
_entity_poly.pdbx_strand_id
1 'polypeptide(L)'
;MRIILSRVNLPALLLFVLLLCSGLFADSSDQHRLDEGAFAIFYAPEDANTAQVIAGLLRHHGPRLETFFGLKIPGTARIVIARSREEFRAFGGEGLPEWAAAVYLPAQKTVLVKNPTWAGSLASLENDLVHELSHLFIDIKFSAFPLPLWYNEGLAKYLSGEQLDMIRSLTLSNAAYTGHLVPLDQIEQLIRFHRVKAELAYIESLSALLFFKEMIGGEAQWRQFHDLAATKGWEAALQESRDIDGYYFEAMWIQHIEEEYRWMVVLNLDNLIWISLVLVLLLGFALSRLRNRRKVRRWEREEEDAFSDTSGMVE
;
A
#
# COMPACT_ATOMS: atom_id res chain seq x y z
N MET A 1 42.53 -49.79 -25.11
CA MET A 1 41.09 -49.52 -25.30
C MET A 1 40.96 -48.24 -26.10
N ARG A 2 40.65 -48.33 -27.40
CA ARG A 2 40.55 -47.17 -28.32
C ARG A 2 39.19 -46.51 -28.10
N ILE A 3 39.17 -45.29 -27.57
CA ILE A 3 37.95 -44.46 -27.54
C ILE A 3 37.94 -43.65 -28.84
N ILE A 4 36.94 -43.95 -29.68
CA ILE A 4 36.63 -43.25 -30.92
C ILE A 4 36.14 -41.86 -30.54
N LEU A 5 36.98 -40.84 -30.72
CA LEU A 5 36.54 -39.44 -30.71
C LEU A 5 35.73 -39.21 -31.98
N SER A 6 34.40 -39.18 -31.84
CA SER A 6 33.51 -38.71 -32.89
C SER A 6 33.88 -37.27 -33.23
N ARG A 7 34.16 -37.01 -34.51
CA ARG A 7 34.34 -35.65 -35.03
C ARG A 7 33.02 -34.91 -34.84
N VAL A 8 32.91 -34.13 -33.77
CA VAL A 8 31.88 -33.10 -33.66
C VAL A 8 32.16 -32.13 -34.80
N ASN A 9 31.24 -32.06 -35.76
CA ASN A 9 31.32 -31.08 -36.85
C ASN A 9 31.24 -29.69 -36.23
N LEU A 10 32.40 -29.08 -35.96
CA LEU A 10 32.56 -27.70 -35.50
C LEU A 10 31.65 -26.70 -36.24
N PRO A 11 31.42 -26.79 -37.58
CA PRO A 11 30.50 -25.86 -38.24
C PRO A 11 29.03 -26.07 -37.87
N ALA A 12 28.59 -27.29 -37.53
CA ALA A 12 27.21 -27.55 -37.10
C ALA A 12 26.95 -27.12 -35.66
N LEU A 13 27.97 -27.24 -34.78
CA LEU A 13 27.91 -26.72 -33.41
C LEU A 13 27.91 -25.18 -33.39
N LEU A 14 28.69 -24.54 -34.27
CA LEU A 14 28.69 -23.07 -34.45
C LEU A 14 27.36 -22.56 -35.01
N LEU A 15 26.75 -23.27 -35.97
CA LEU A 15 25.43 -22.90 -36.50
C LEU A 15 24.33 -23.05 -35.44
N PHE A 16 24.40 -24.07 -34.60
CA PHE A 16 23.45 -24.30 -33.51
C PHE A 16 23.61 -23.27 -32.37
N VAL A 17 24.84 -22.88 -32.04
CA VAL A 17 25.13 -21.79 -31.08
C VAL A 17 24.73 -20.43 -31.66
N LEU A 18 24.93 -20.18 -32.95
CA LEU A 18 24.46 -18.96 -33.62
C LEU A 18 22.92 -18.90 -33.70
N LEU A 19 22.23 -20.03 -33.94
CA LEU A 19 20.77 -20.12 -33.92
C LEU A 19 20.19 -19.96 -32.50
N LEU A 20 20.88 -20.46 -31.47
CA LEU A 20 20.53 -20.24 -30.06
C LEU A 20 20.81 -18.79 -29.62
N CYS A 21 21.84 -18.14 -30.14
CA CYS A 21 22.09 -16.72 -29.89
C CYS A 21 21.11 -15.81 -30.62
N SER A 22 20.61 -16.16 -31.81
CA SER A 22 19.54 -15.40 -32.47
C SER A 22 18.18 -15.50 -31.77
N GLY A 23 17.95 -16.54 -30.97
CA GLY A 23 16.74 -16.65 -30.13
C GLY A 23 16.78 -15.81 -28.84
N LEU A 24 17.95 -15.26 -28.48
CA LEU A 24 18.16 -14.40 -27.31
C LEU A 24 18.20 -12.91 -27.64
N PHE A 25 18.28 -12.56 -28.92
CA PHE A 25 17.95 -11.22 -29.41
C PHE A 25 16.51 -11.25 -29.94
N ALA A 26 15.55 -11.36 -29.01
CA ALA A 26 14.23 -10.84 -29.30
C ALA A 26 14.40 -9.38 -29.71
N ASP A 27 13.96 -9.09 -30.93
CA ASP A 27 14.26 -7.89 -31.67
C ASP A 27 13.94 -6.62 -30.85
N SER A 28 14.94 -5.79 -30.60
CA SER A 28 14.74 -4.45 -30.04
C SER A 28 14.16 -3.48 -31.08
N SER A 29 13.88 -3.92 -32.31
CA SER A 29 13.34 -3.10 -33.40
C SER A 29 11.82 -2.86 -33.32
N ASP A 30 11.07 -3.67 -32.56
CA ASP A 30 9.60 -3.54 -32.42
C ASP A 30 9.19 -2.79 -31.13
N GLN A 31 9.92 -1.75 -30.73
CA GLN A 31 9.51 -0.88 -29.63
C GLN A 31 9.13 0.50 -30.17
N HIS A 32 7.83 0.81 -30.09
CA HIS A 32 7.30 2.10 -30.48
C HIS A 32 7.48 3.13 -29.36
N ARG A 33 7.54 4.40 -29.76
CA ARG A 33 7.66 5.54 -28.85
C ARG A 33 6.50 6.51 -29.04
N LEU A 34 5.87 6.90 -27.93
CA LEU A 34 4.87 7.95 -27.84
C LEU A 34 5.36 9.00 -26.85
N ASP A 35 5.49 10.26 -27.29
CA ASP A 35 5.90 11.36 -26.42
C ASP A 35 4.68 12.10 -25.87
N GLU A 36 4.70 12.41 -24.57
CA GLU A 36 3.69 13.20 -23.88
C GLU A 36 4.38 14.19 -22.92
N GLY A 37 4.50 15.45 -23.33
CA GLY A 37 5.20 16.47 -22.56
C GLY A 37 6.65 16.09 -22.26
N ALA A 38 6.99 15.95 -20.98
CA ALA A 38 8.32 15.54 -20.51
C ALA A 38 8.50 14.01 -20.43
N PHE A 39 7.53 13.21 -20.91
CA PHE A 39 7.56 11.76 -20.83
C PHE A 39 7.67 11.11 -22.21
N ALA A 40 8.48 10.06 -22.31
CA ALA A 40 8.55 9.18 -23.47
C ALA A 40 8.08 7.78 -23.07
N ILE A 41 6.97 7.34 -23.67
CA ILE A 41 6.36 6.03 -23.45
C ILE A 41 6.88 5.05 -24.50
N PHE A 42 7.46 3.95 -24.06
CA PHE A 42 7.98 2.87 -24.87
C PHE A 42 7.07 1.64 -24.73
N TYR A 43 6.59 1.11 -25.86
CA TYR A 43 5.57 0.06 -25.88
C TYR A 43 5.70 -0.84 -27.11
N ALA A 44 5.16 -2.07 -27.06
CA ALA A 44 5.05 -2.94 -28.23
C ALA A 44 3.85 -2.53 -29.11
N PRO A 45 3.84 -2.76 -30.43
CA PRO A 45 2.77 -2.32 -31.33
C PRO A 45 1.35 -2.70 -30.86
N GLU A 46 1.19 -3.89 -30.30
CA GLU A 46 -0.05 -4.42 -29.72
C GLU A 46 -0.56 -3.62 -28.51
N ASP A 47 0.32 -2.89 -27.82
CA ASP A 47 0.03 -2.14 -26.60
C ASP A 47 -0.28 -0.66 -26.86
N ALA A 48 -0.49 -0.28 -28.13
CA ALA A 48 -0.77 1.09 -28.53
C ALA A 48 -1.95 1.73 -27.78
N ASN A 49 -2.99 0.96 -27.47
CA ASN A 49 -4.13 1.47 -26.71
C ASN A 49 -3.72 1.81 -25.27
N THR A 50 -3.02 0.90 -24.57
CA THR A 50 -2.48 1.14 -23.24
C THR A 50 -1.56 2.36 -23.21
N ALA A 51 -0.69 2.51 -24.22
CA ALA A 51 0.18 3.68 -24.33
C ALA A 51 -0.60 4.99 -24.44
N GLN A 52 -1.69 5.03 -25.21
CA GLN A 52 -2.57 6.21 -25.30
C GLN A 52 -3.29 6.50 -23.99
N VAL A 53 -3.73 5.47 -23.26
CA VAL A 53 -4.30 5.64 -21.92
C VAL A 53 -3.27 6.26 -20.97
N ILE A 54 -2.06 5.70 -20.92
CA ILE A 54 -0.96 6.23 -20.10
C ILE A 54 -0.64 7.67 -20.48
N ALA A 55 -0.60 8.02 -21.77
CA ALA A 55 -0.41 9.41 -22.21
C ALA A 55 -1.53 10.33 -21.67
N GLY A 56 -2.78 9.88 -21.68
CA GLY A 56 -3.90 10.60 -21.06
C GLY A 56 -3.69 10.85 -19.55
N LEU A 57 -3.25 9.82 -18.83
CA LEU A 57 -2.94 9.92 -17.40
C LEU A 57 -1.76 10.87 -17.12
N LEU A 58 -0.68 10.78 -17.92
CA LEU A 58 0.48 11.66 -17.79
C LEU A 58 0.10 13.13 -18.06
N ARG A 59 -0.74 13.38 -19.07
CA ARG A 59 -1.27 14.72 -19.36
C ARG A 59 -2.07 15.28 -18.18
N HIS A 60 -2.81 14.43 -17.47
CA HIS A 60 -3.64 14.84 -16.35
C HIS A 60 -2.84 15.04 -15.05
N HIS A 61 -2.00 14.06 -14.67
CA HIS A 61 -1.32 14.05 -13.37
C HIS A 61 0.07 14.70 -13.38
N GLY A 62 0.77 14.71 -14.52
CA GLY A 62 2.10 15.31 -14.64
C GLY A 62 2.16 16.76 -14.14
N PRO A 63 1.31 17.68 -14.66
CA PRO A 63 1.30 19.08 -14.20
C PRO A 63 0.96 19.24 -12.71
N ARG A 64 0.12 18.35 -12.16
CA ARG A 64 -0.23 18.35 -10.73
C ARG A 64 1.00 18.01 -9.88
N LEU A 65 1.78 17.01 -10.28
CA LEU A 65 3.01 16.63 -9.61
C LEU A 65 4.09 17.71 -9.76
N GLU A 66 4.27 18.28 -10.96
CA GLU A 66 5.19 19.42 -11.16
C GLU A 66 4.86 20.59 -10.23
N THR A 67 3.57 20.93 -10.11
CA THR A 67 3.09 22.00 -9.22
C THR A 67 3.31 21.66 -7.75
N PHE A 68 3.03 20.42 -7.35
CA PHE A 68 3.22 19.97 -5.96
C PHE A 68 4.70 20.06 -5.55
N PHE A 69 5.61 19.51 -6.36
CA PHE A 69 7.03 19.48 -6.05
C PHE A 69 7.74 20.81 -6.35
N GLY A 70 7.12 21.69 -7.13
CA GLY A 70 7.69 22.97 -7.55
C GLY A 70 8.84 22.80 -8.54
N LEU A 71 8.84 21.72 -9.33
CA LEU A 71 9.89 21.41 -10.28
C LEU A 71 9.33 20.82 -11.57
N LYS A 72 10.12 20.92 -12.64
CA LYS A 72 9.89 20.20 -13.89
C LYS A 72 10.89 19.07 -14.03
N ILE A 73 10.50 18.01 -14.72
CA ILE A 73 11.40 16.90 -15.02
C ILE A 73 12.55 17.43 -15.89
N PRO A 74 13.82 17.24 -15.49
CA PRO A 74 14.95 17.63 -16.32
C PRO A 74 15.07 16.67 -17.50
N GLY A 75 14.76 17.14 -18.71
CA GLY A 75 14.83 16.34 -19.94
C GLY A 75 13.59 15.47 -20.15
N THR A 76 13.79 14.16 -20.31
CA THR A 76 12.70 13.22 -20.63
C THR A 76 12.71 12.02 -19.68
N ALA A 77 11.63 11.84 -18.94
CA ALA A 77 11.40 10.64 -18.15
C ALA A 77 10.85 9.51 -19.02
N ARG A 78 11.28 8.28 -18.75
CA ARG A 78 10.92 7.11 -19.57
C ARG A 78 9.80 6.34 -18.88
N ILE A 79 8.76 6.00 -19.63
CA ILE A 79 7.73 5.06 -19.21
C ILE A 79 7.84 3.83 -20.10
N VAL A 80 7.98 2.64 -19.54
CA VAL A 80 8.11 1.39 -20.31
C VAL A 80 6.95 0.47 -19.97
N ILE A 81 6.19 0.06 -20.98
CA ILE A 81 5.16 -0.97 -20.83
C ILE A 81 5.82 -2.32 -21.04
N ALA A 82 5.85 -3.15 -20.00
CA ALA A 82 6.36 -4.52 -20.10
C ALA A 82 5.41 -5.37 -20.94
N ARG A 83 5.96 -6.14 -21.89
CA ARG A 83 5.21 -7.04 -22.78
C ARG A 83 4.72 -8.28 -22.03
N SER A 84 5.47 -8.71 -21.01
CA SER A 84 5.13 -9.88 -20.19
C SER A 84 5.53 -9.73 -18.72
N ARG A 85 5.08 -10.68 -17.89
CA ARG A 85 5.47 -10.76 -16.47
C ARG A 85 6.95 -11.08 -16.33
N GLU A 86 7.48 -11.90 -17.22
CA GLU A 86 8.88 -12.31 -17.28
C GLU A 86 9.76 -11.11 -17.63
N GLU A 87 9.35 -10.31 -18.62
CA GLU A 87 10.05 -9.08 -18.98
C GLU A 87 10.01 -8.07 -17.83
N PHE A 88 8.86 -7.89 -17.18
CA PHE A 88 8.75 -7.00 -16.02
C PHE A 88 9.74 -7.39 -14.91
N ARG A 89 9.84 -8.68 -14.60
CA ARG A 89 10.80 -9.21 -13.62
C ARG A 89 12.24 -9.02 -14.08
N ALA A 90 12.54 -9.29 -15.36
CA ALA A 90 13.88 -9.16 -15.91
C ALA A 90 14.39 -7.72 -15.90
N PHE A 91 13.55 -6.75 -16.30
CA PHE A 91 13.90 -5.32 -16.29
C PHE A 91 13.98 -4.75 -14.88
N GLY A 92 13.06 -5.18 -14.02
CA GLY A 92 12.95 -4.64 -12.68
C GLY A 92 13.96 -5.20 -11.67
N GLY A 93 14.59 -6.33 -11.97
CA GLY A 93 15.65 -6.93 -11.16
C GLY A 93 15.16 -7.91 -10.08
N GLU A 94 16.12 -8.59 -9.45
CA GLU A 94 15.85 -9.51 -8.35
C GLU A 94 15.42 -8.74 -7.09
N GLY A 95 14.34 -9.19 -6.45
CA GLY A 95 13.82 -8.59 -5.20
C GLY A 95 12.57 -7.74 -5.37
N LEU A 96 12.09 -7.50 -6.59
CA LEU A 96 10.80 -6.82 -6.77
C LEU A 96 9.65 -7.63 -6.16
N PRO A 97 8.77 -6.98 -5.38
CA PRO A 97 7.59 -7.63 -4.88
C PRO A 97 6.74 -8.19 -6.03
N GLU A 98 6.31 -9.45 -5.92
CA GLU A 98 5.51 -10.07 -6.99
C GLU A 98 4.20 -9.33 -7.28
N TRP A 99 3.67 -8.65 -6.25
CA TRP A 99 2.43 -7.87 -6.31
C TRP A 99 2.60 -6.47 -6.91
N ALA A 100 3.83 -5.98 -7.15
CA ALA A 100 4.05 -4.65 -7.73
C ALA A 100 3.51 -4.59 -9.16
N ALA A 101 2.61 -3.64 -9.46
CA ALA A 101 2.01 -3.48 -10.79
C ALA A 101 2.81 -2.51 -11.68
N ALA A 102 3.53 -1.59 -11.07
CA ALA A 102 4.54 -0.76 -11.68
C ALA A 102 5.75 -0.66 -10.73
N VAL A 103 6.87 -0.13 -11.22
CA VAL A 103 8.04 0.17 -10.41
C VAL A 103 8.85 1.30 -11.04
N TYR A 104 9.27 2.24 -10.20
CA TYR A 104 10.25 3.25 -10.54
C TYR A 104 11.67 2.69 -10.39
N LEU A 105 12.49 2.91 -11.42
CA LEU A 105 13.90 2.53 -11.48
C LEU A 105 14.79 3.80 -11.46
N PRO A 106 15.33 4.20 -10.29
CA PRO A 106 16.03 5.48 -10.11
C PRO A 106 17.24 5.64 -11.04
N ALA A 107 18.01 4.58 -11.22
CA ALA A 107 19.24 4.60 -12.01
C ALA A 107 18.99 4.90 -13.51
N GLN A 108 17.79 4.58 -14.03
CA GLN A 108 17.42 4.86 -15.41
C GLN A 108 16.36 5.96 -15.54
N LYS A 109 15.92 6.58 -14.44
CA LYS A 109 14.77 7.51 -14.38
C LYS A 109 13.57 6.96 -15.18
N THR A 110 13.30 5.67 -14.99
CA THR A 110 12.35 4.90 -15.79
C THR A 110 11.25 4.35 -14.90
N VAL A 111 9.99 4.57 -15.27
CA VAL A 111 8.85 3.88 -14.67
C VAL A 111 8.49 2.69 -15.56
N LEU A 112 8.63 1.49 -15.01
CA LEU A 112 8.24 0.25 -15.67
C LEU A 112 6.83 -0.13 -15.22
N VAL A 113 5.94 -0.42 -16.16
CA VAL A 113 4.51 -0.64 -15.91
C VAL A 113 4.10 -1.98 -16.50
N LYS A 114 3.39 -2.81 -15.73
CA LYS A 114 2.75 -4.01 -16.27
C LYS A 114 1.55 -3.62 -17.11
N ASN A 115 1.35 -4.31 -18.23
CA ASN A 115 0.20 -4.06 -19.07
C ASN A 115 -1.12 -4.47 -18.35
N PRO A 116 -2.11 -3.57 -18.25
CA PRO A 116 -3.35 -3.85 -17.52
C PRO A 116 -4.14 -5.01 -18.12
N THR A 117 -3.99 -5.32 -19.41
CA THR A 117 -4.71 -6.42 -20.08
C THR A 117 -4.50 -7.79 -19.43
N TRP A 118 -3.37 -8.01 -18.73
CA TRP A 118 -3.06 -9.27 -18.04
C TRP A 118 -2.60 -9.10 -16.59
N ALA A 119 -2.40 -7.87 -16.12
CA ALA A 119 -1.88 -7.57 -14.78
C ALA A 119 -2.94 -7.00 -13.82
N GLY A 120 -4.07 -6.51 -14.31
CA GLY A 120 -5.05 -5.85 -13.44
C GLY A 120 -6.15 -5.11 -14.20
N SER A 121 -6.49 -3.92 -13.74
CA SER A 121 -7.51 -3.06 -14.32
C SER A 121 -6.95 -1.70 -14.72
N LEU A 122 -7.68 -0.94 -15.54
CA LEU A 122 -7.32 0.44 -15.86
C LEU A 122 -7.37 1.36 -14.62
N ALA A 123 -8.31 1.11 -13.69
CA ALA A 123 -8.42 1.89 -12.46
C ALA A 123 -7.22 1.67 -11.53
N SER A 124 -6.72 0.43 -11.42
CA SER A 124 -5.49 0.15 -10.65
C SER A 124 -4.26 0.78 -11.32
N LEU A 125 -4.20 0.76 -12.66
CA LEU A 125 -3.08 1.35 -13.41
C LEU A 125 -2.90 2.84 -13.11
N GLU A 126 -3.97 3.63 -13.01
CA GLU A 126 -3.86 5.06 -12.69
C GLU A 126 -3.19 5.28 -11.33
N ASN A 127 -3.68 4.61 -10.28
CA ASN A 127 -3.11 4.73 -8.95
C ASN A 127 -1.64 4.27 -8.91
N ASP A 128 -1.34 3.13 -9.51
CA ASP A 128 0.02 2.58 -9.55
C ASP A 128 0.97 3.50 -10.34
N LEU A 129 0.52 4.05 -11.48
CA LEU A 129 1.32 4.98 -12.27
C LEU A 129 1.59 6.28 -11.50
N VAL A 130 0.58 6.87 -10.86
CA VAL A 130 0.76 8.10 -10.08
C VAL A 130 1.67 7.86 -8.86
N HIS A 131 1.58 6.68 -8.24
CA HIS A 131 2.49 6.26 -7.18
C HIS A 131 3.94 6.23 -7.67
N GLU A 132 4.23 5.52 -8.77
CA GLU A 132 5.61 5.46 -9.31
C GLU A 132 6.11 6.79 -9.89
N LEU A 133 5.23 7.60 -10.46
CA LEU A 133 5.59 8.96 -10.86
C LEU A 133 5.98 9.81 -9.65
N SER A 134 5.29 9.65 -8.52
CA SER A 134 5.65 10.36 -7.28
C SER A 134 7.08 10.02 -6.85
N HIS A 135 7.48 8.74 -6.92
CA HIS A 135 8.86 8.31 -6.66
C HIS A 135 9.87 8.98 -7.60
N LEU A 136 9.57 9.11 -8.89
CA LEU A 136 10.41 9.86 -9.85
C LEU A 136 10.59 11.33 -9.44
N PHE A 137 9.51 12.02 -9.09
CA PHE A 137 9.59 13.43 -8.67
C PHE A 137 10.33 13.59 -7.34
N ILE A 138 10.14 12.67 -6.40
CA ILE A 138 10.86 12.63 -5.12
C ILE A 138 12.35 12.45 -5.38
N ASP A 139 12.74 11.48 -6.20
CA ASP A 139 14.13 11.21 -6.54
C ASP A 139 14.80 12.40 -7.25
N ILE A 140 14.06 13.16 -8.06
CA ILE A 140 14.59 14.42 -8.64
C ILE A 140 14.78 15.48 -7.55
N LYS A 141 13.73 15.78 -6.76
CA LYS A 141 13.76 16.87 -5.76
C LYS A 141 14.78 16.62 -4.66
N PHE A 142 14.86 15.38 -4.19
CA PHE A 142 15.61 14.97 -3.00
C PHE A 142 16.87 14.17 -3.35
N SER A 143 17.39 14.32 -4.57
CA SER A 143 18.59 13.59 -5.04
C SER A 143 19.84 13.81 -4.17
N ALA A 144 20.02 15.02 -3.62
CA ALA A 144 21.15 15.35 -2.76
C ALA A 144 20.99 14.78 -1.34
N PHE A 145 19.75 14.73 -0.85
CA PHE A 145 19.41 14.28 0.49
C PHE A 145 18.13 13.43 0.44
N PRO A 146 18.26 12.09 0.28
CA PRO A 146 17.11 11.21 0.20
C PRO A 146 16.21 11.30 1.44
N LEU A 147 14.90 11.17 1.22
CA LEU A 147 13.92 11.09 2.29
C LEU A 147 13.92 9.70 2.95
N PRO A 148 13.51 9.59 4.22
CA PRO A 148 13.22 8.29 4.83
C PRO A 148 12.20 7.51 4.00
N LEU A 149 12.38 6.18 3.93
CA LEU A 149 11.56 5.36 3.04
C LEU A 149 10.07 5.41 3.39
N TRP A 150 9.72 5.40 4.67
CA TRP A 150 8.32 5.52 5.10
C TRP A 150 7.68 6.82 4.59
N TYR A 151 8.42 7.92 4.57
CA TYR A 151 7.90 9.21 4.12
C TYR A 151 7.75 9.22 2.61
N ASN A 152 8.72 8.66 1.89
CA ASN A 152 8.68 8.51 0.44
C ASN A 152 7.46 7.68 0.00
N GLU A 153 7.28 6.50 0.58
CA GLU A 153 6.14 5.62 0.32
C GLU A 153 4.80 6.25 0.71
N GLY A 154 4.74 6.85 1.90
CA GLY A 154 3.55 7.55 2.38
C GLY A 154 3.15 8.67 1.43
N LEU A 155 4.11 9.50 0.99
CA LEU A 155 3.87 10.60 0.07
C LEU A 155 3.40 10.11 -1.30
N ALA A 156 4.00 9.04 -1.83
CA ALA A 156 3.57 8.43 -3.08
C ALA A 156 2.13 7.88 -2.99
N LYS A 157 1.76 7.23 -1.87
CA LYS A 157 0.39 6.77 -1.58
C LYS A 157 -0.61 7.93 -1.47
N TYR A 158 -0.23 9.00 -0.78
CA TYR A 158 -1.06 10.20 -0.66
C TYR A 158 -1.32 10.86 -2.01
N LEU A 159 -0.27 11.01 -2.83
CA LEU A 159 -0.38 11.65 -4.15
C LEU A 159 -1.12 10.80 -5.19
N SER A 160 -1.11 9.47 -5.04
CA SER A 160 -1.96 8.55 -5.80
C SER A 160 -3.42 8.54 -5.33
N GLY A 161 -3.77 9.34 -4.31
CA GLY A 161 -5.14 9.48 -3.82
C GLY A 161 -5.59 8.39 -2.86
N GLU A 162 -4.67 7.57 -2.32
CA GLU A 162 -5.03 6.63 -1.26
C GLU A 162 -5.39 7.36 0.04
N GLN A 163 -6.31 6.78 0.79
CA GLN A 163 -6.84 7.33 2.04
C GLN A 163 -6.87 6.23 3.11
N LEU A 164 -6.85 6.65 4.37
CA LEU A 164 -7.12 5.77 5.50
C LEU A 164 -8.63 5.52 5.60
N ASP A 165 -9.10 4.50 4.89
CA ASP A 165 -10.46 3.99 5.05
C ASP A 165 -10.64 3.22 6.37
N MET A 166 -11.86 2.78 6.64
CA MET A 166 -12.21 2.03 7.85
C MET A 166 -11.37 0.74 8.00
N ILE A 167 -11.10 0.01 6.92
CA ILE A 167 -10.39 -1.28 6.97
C ILE A 167 -8.91 -1.05 7.32
N ARG A 168 -8.28 -0.06 6.69
CA ARG A 168 -6.90 0.34 7.00
C ARG A 168 -6.78 0.89 8.42
N SER A 169 -7.76 1.69 8.86
CA SER A 169 -7.81 2.22 10.24
C SER A 169 -7.95 1.09 11.27
N LEU A 170 -8.78 0.08 11.00
CA LEU A 170 -8.88 -1.12 11.83
C LEU A 170 -7.57 -1.91 11.87
N THR A 171 -6.88 -2.00 10.74
CA THR A 171 -5.58 -2.68 10.63
C THR A 171 -4.52 -1.99 11.49
N LEU A 172 -4.42 -0.66 11.42
CA LEU A 172 -3.54 0.15 12.29
C LEU A 172 -3.89 0.01 13.77
N SER A 173 -5.17 0.14 14.11
CA SER A 173 -5.67 -0.02 15.48
C SER A 173 -5.27 -1.37 16.08
N ASN A 174 -5.46 -2.44 15.31
CA ASN A 174 -5.10 -3.79 15.73
C ASN A 174 -3.59 -3.96 15.88
N ALA A 175 -2.79 -3.44 14.94
CA ALA A 175 -1.33 -3.49 15.01
C ALA A 175 -0.78 -2.72 16.22
N ALA A 176 -1.31 -1.54 16.52
CA ALA A 176 -0.96 -0.75 17.70
C ALA A 176 -1.30 -1.51 18.99
N TYR A 177 -2.54 -2.01 19.11
CA TYR A 177 -3.00 -2.75 20.29
C TYR A 177 -2.20 -4.04 20.55
N THR A 178 -1.77 -4.73 19.49
CA THR A 178 -1.02 -6.00 19.59
C THR A 178 0.50 -5.81 19.68
N GLY A 179 1.00 -4.57 19.59
CA GLY A 179 2.44 -4.29 19.59
C GLY A 179 3.15 -4.82 18.32
N HIS A 180 2.44 -4.80 17.19
CA HIS A 180 2.91 -5.29 15.89
C HIS A 180 3.14 -4.18 14.85
N LEU A 181 3.08 -2.91 15.26
CA LEU A 181 3.51 -1.80 14.40
C LEU A 181 4.95 -2.03 13.93
N VAL A 182 5.23 -1.71 12.66
CA VAL A 182 6.59 -1.74 12.13
C VAL A 182 7.27 -0.41 12.51
N PRO A 183 8.43 -0.44 13.18
CA PRO A 183 9.17 0.78 13.43
C PRO A 183 9.50 1.51 12.13
N LEU A 184 9.38 2.83 12.11
CA LEU A 184 9.52 3.62 10.88
C LEU A 184 10.93 3.50 10.25
N ASP A 185 11.95 3.31 11.09
CA ASP A 185 13.33 3.03 10.67
C ASP A 185 13.48 1.64 10.02
N GLN A 186 12.68 0.65 10.44
CA GLN A 186 12.67 -0.69 9.85
C GLN A 186 11.97 -0.75 8.50
N ILE A 187 11.08 0.20 8.20
CA ILE A 187 10.43 0.30 6.89
C ILE A 187 11.48 0.47 5.78
N GLU A 188 12.70 0.95 6.06
CA GLU A 188 13.82 0.98 5.11
C GLU A 188 14.15 -0.37 4.46
N GLN A 189 13.72 -1.49 5.05
CA GLN A 189 13.90 -2.84 4.51
C GLN A 189 12.66 -3.38 3.79
N LEU A 190 11.74 -2.52 3.35
CA LEU A 190 10.43 -2.87 2.77
C LEU A 190 10.51 -3.98 1.71
N ILE A 191 11.51 -3.92 0.84
CA ILE A 191 11.74 -4.89 -0.25
C ILE A 191 11.91 -6.34 0.27
N ARG A 192 12.33 -6.51 1.52
CA ARG A 192 12.53 -7.83 2.16
C ARG A 192 11.29 -8.35 2.87
N PHE A 193 10.24 -7.56 2.99
CA PHE A 193 9.04 -7.96 3.70
C PHE A 193 8.18 -8.90 2.87
N HIS A 194 7.54 -9.87 3.53
CA HIS A 194 6.45 -10.60 2.90
C HIS A 194 5.24 -9.68 2.72
N ARG A 195 4.33 -10.05 1.81
CA ARG A 195 3.19 -9.22 1.38
C ARG A 195 2.42 -8.58 2.54
N VAL A 196 1.99 -9.36 3.52
CA VAL A 196 1.20 -8.86 4.66
C VAL A 196 1.95 -7.80 5.48
N LYS A 197 3.25 -7.99 5.73
CA LYS A 197 4.05 -7.01 6.48
C LYS A 197 4.31 -5.75 5.65
N ALA A 198 4.53 -5.90 4.33
CA ALA A 198 4.68 -4.77 3.43
C ALA A 198 3.38 -3.95 3.34
N GLU A 199 2.22 -4.62 3.30
CA GLU A 199 0.91 -3.95 3.30
C GLU A 199 0.69 -3.13 4.58
N LEU A 200 1.03 -3.69 5.74
CA LEU A 200 1.00 -2.92 7.00
C LEU A 200 1.96 -1.72 6.95
N ALA A 201 3.20 -1.92 6.48
CA ALA A 201 4.18 -0.83 6.36
C ALA A 201 3.72 0.29 5.41
N TYR A 202 3.01 -0.02 4.31
CA TYR A 202 2.40 0.99 3.44
C TYR A 202 1.29 1.78 4.15
N ILE A 203 0.45 1.10 4.93
CA ILE A 203 -0.61 1.74 5.71
C ILE A 203 -0.02 2.66 6.79
N GLU A 204 1.01 2.18 7.49
CA GLU A 204 1.76 2.95 8.49
C GLU A 204 2.44 4.17 7.87
N SER A 205 3.09 4.00 6.72
CA SER A 205 3.71 5.10 5.96
C SER A 205 2.71 6.19 5.60
N LEU A 206 1.52 5.82 5.11
CA LEU A 206 0.46 6.78 4.80
C LEU A 206 -0.07 7.46 6.08
N SER A 207 -0.27 6.70 7.16
CA SER A 207 -0.72 7.27 8.44
C SER A 207 0.28 8.24 9.03
N ALA A 208 1.56 7.88 9.07
CA ALA A 208 2.65 8.72 9.55
C ALA A 208 2.76 9.99 8.69
N LEU A 209 2.60 9.90 7.36
CA LEU A 209 2.58 11.08 6.50
C LEU A 209 1.41 12.01 6.83
N LEU A 210 0.20 11.48 7.01
CA LEU A 210 -0.98 12.30 7.31
C LEU A 210 -0.83 13.03 8.65
N PHE A 211 -0.36 12.31 9.68
CA PHE A 211 -0.03 12.91 10.97
C PHE A 211 1.10 13.94 10.86
N PHE A 212 2.14 13.64 10.09
CA PHE A 212 3.24 14.57 9.82
C PHE A 212 2.74 15.86 9.16
N LYS A 213 1.88 15.74 8.16
CA LYS A 213 1.29 16.89 7.46
C LYS A 213 0.49 17.76 8.43
N GLU A 214 -0.32 17.16 9.30
CA GLU A 214 -1.06 17.88 10.34
C GLU A 214 -0.10 18.59 11.33
N MET A 215 0.93 17.89 11.79
CA MET A 215 1.94 18.42 12.70
C MET A 215 2.74 19.59 12.09
N ILE A 216 3.17 19.51 10.83
CA ILE A 216 3.89 20.59 10.12
C ILE A 216 2.97 21.78 9.81
N GLY A 217 1.68 21.52 9.63
CA GLY A 217 0.66 22.54 9.44
C GLY A 217 0.21 22.69 7.99
N GLY A 218 -0.01 23.92 7.55
CA GLY A 218 -0.59 24.20 6.23
C GLY A 218 0.34 23.88 5.06
N GLU A 219 -0.21 23.95 3.85
CA GLU A 219 0.52 23.68 2.59
C GLU A 219 1.78 24.54 2.43
N ALA A 220 1.79 25.77 2.95
CA ALA A 220 2.95 26.65 2.88
C ALA A 220 4.10 26.14 3.75
N GLN A 221 3.79 25.72 4.99
CA GLN A 221 4.77 25.15 5.91
C GLN A 221 5.29 23.81 5.40
N TRP A 222 4.41 22.99 4.81
CA TRP A 222 4.80 21.70 4.26
C TRP A 222 5.74 21.86 3.06
N ARG A 223 5.46 22.81 2.17
CA ARG A 223 6.38 23.16 1.07
C ARG A 223 7.73 23.67 1.59
N GLN A 224 7.72 24.56 2.59
CA GLN A 224 8.95 25.04 3.20
C GLN A 224 9.77 23.90 3.81
N PHE A 225 9.11 22.94 4.47
CA PHE A 225 9.76 21.75 4.99
C PHE A 225 10.41 20.93 3.86
N HIS A 226 9.71 20.70 2.73
CA HIS A 226 10.30 19.99 1.59
C HIS A 226 11.52 20.70 1.01
N ASP A 227 11.48 22.04 0.90
CA ASP A 227 12.61 22.80 0.38
C ASP A 227 13.82 22.74 1.34
N LEU A 228 13.55 22.72 2.65
CA LEU A 228 14.58 22.53 3.66
C LEU A 228 15.17 21.12 3.64
N ALA A 229 14.32 20.10 3.58
CA ALA A 229 14.75 18.70 3.51
C ALA A 229 15.57 18.42 2.24
N ALA A 230 15.21 19.03 1.10
CA ALA A 230 15.95 18.90 -0.15
C ALA A 230 17.34 19.57 -0.10
N THR A 231 17.58 20.52 0.81
CA THR A 231 18.84 21.30 0.88
C THR A 231 19.72 20.96 2.08
N LYS A 232 19.14 20.49 3.19
CA LYS A 232 19.84 20.18 4.44
C LYS A 232 19.66 18.74 4.92
N GLY A 233 18.75 17.99 4.30
CA GLY A 233 18.37 16.65 4.72
C GLY A 233 17.25 16.61 5.76
N TRP A 234 16.71 15.40 5.93
CA TRP A 234 15.51 15.13 6.72
C TRP A 234 15.62 15.56 8.19
N GLU A 235 16.66 15.09 8.89
CA GLU A 235 16.84 15.37 10.32
C GLU A 235 17.05 16.86 10.61
N ALA A 236 17.86 17.53 9.78
CA ALA A 236 18.06 18.98 9.92
C ALA A 236 16.75 19.76 9.66
N ALA A 237 15.94 19.31 8.70
CA ALA A 237 14.65 19.94 8.42
C ALA A 237 13.64 19.75 9.55
N LEU A 238 13.61 18.56 10.17
CA LEU A 238 12.79 18.31 11.36
C LEU A 238 13.21 19.19 12.54
N GLN A 239 14.51 19.25 12.83
CA GLN A 239 15.03 20.08 13.91
C GLN A 239 14.68 21.56 13.70
N GLU A 240 14.88 22.10 12.50
CA GLU A 240 14.63 23.52 12.23
C GLU A 240 13.13 23.88 12.18
N SER A 241 12.27 22.94 11.77
CA SER A 241 10.83 23.20 11.63
C SER A 241 10.02 22.98 12.90
N ARG A 242 10.47 22.05 13.75
CA ARG A 242 9.72 21.56 14.91
C ARG A 242 10.55 21.29 16.16
N ASP A 243 11.87 21.40 16.11
CA ASP A 243 12.78 21.13 17.24
C ASP A 243 12.67 19.68 17.76
N ILE A 244 12.43 18.73 16.84
CA ILE A 244 12.31 17.29 17.12
C ILE A 244 13.21 16.49 16.18
N ASP A 245 13.50 15.24 16.56
CA ASP A 245 14.15 14.24 15.70
C ASP A 245 13.14 13.19 15.21
N GLY A 246 13.61 12.29 14.32
CA GLY A 246 12.78 11.21 13.78
C GLY A 246 12.20 10.26 14.84
N TYR A 247 12.94 9.98 15.92
CA TYR A 247 12.49 9.07 16.98
C TYR A 247 11.35 9.69 17.80
N TYR A 248 11.47 10.98 18.14
CA TYR A 248 10.43 11.71 18.86
C TYR A 248 9.17 11.86 18.00
N PHE A 249 9.33 12.09 16.69
CA PHE A 249 8.22 12.08 15.74
C PHE A 249 7.48 10.73 15.74
N GLU A 250 8.21 9.61 15.67
CA GLU A 250 7.62 8.27 15.69
C GLU A 250 6.84 8.02 16.97
N ALA A 251 7.40 8.37 18.14
CA ALA A 251 6.71 8.24 19.42
C ALA A 251 5.40 9.06 19.46
N MET A 252 5.42 10.30 18.95
CA MET A 252 4.21 11.13 18.85
C MET A 252 3.16 10.51 17.92
N TRP A 253 3.58 9.96 16.79
CA TRP A 253 2.68 9.31 15.83
C TRP A 253 2.05 8.04 16.41
N ILE A 254 2.84 7.20 17.09
CA ILE A 254 2.32 6.00 17.78
C ILE A 254 1.29 6.41 18.83
N GLN A 255 1.58 7.41 19.65
CA GLN A 255 0.63 7.92 20.64
C GLN A 255 -0.67 8.42 19.97
N HIS A 256 -0.56 9.14 18.85
CA HIS A 256 -1.72 9.59 18.09
C HIS A 256 -2.58 8.40 17.60
N ILE A 257 -1.96 7.34 17.08
CA ILE A 257 -2.69 6.13 16.66
C ILE A 257 -3.42 5.50 17.84
N GLU A 258 -2.75 5.37 18.98
CA GLU A 258 -3.33 4.77 20.19
C GLU A 258 -4.50 5.58 20.74
N GLU A 259 -4.50 6.90 20.59
CA GLU A 259 -5.58 7.78 21.03
C GLU A 259 -6.76 7.79 20.05
N GLU A 260 -6.47 8.01 18.76
CA GLU A 260 -7.48 8.20 17.70
C GLU A 260 -8.21 6.89 17.36
N TYR A 261 -7.46 5.78 17.31
CA TYR A 261 -7.98 4.48 16.88
C TYR A 261 -8.25 3.51 18.04
N ARG A 262 -8.16 3.95 19.30
CA ARG A 262 -8.28 3.09 20.50
C ARG A 262 -9.46 2.14 20.49
N TRP A 263 -10.63 2.65 20.09
CA TRP A 263 -11.89 1.91 20.16
C TRP A 263 -12.17 1.10 18.89
N MET A 264 -11.44 1.34 17.81
CA MET A 264 -11.65 0.62 16.56
C MET A 264 -11.30 -0.85 16.69
N VAL A 265 -10.37 -1.23 17.56
CA VAL A 265 -10.05 -2.64 17.85
C VAL A 265 -11.30 -3.45 18.25
N VAL A 266 -12.28 -2.82 18.92
CA VAL A 266 -13.54 -3.46 19.33
C VAL A 266 -14.41 -3.86 18.12
N LEU A 267 -14.28 -3.14 17.01
CA LEU A 267 -15.06 -3.35 15.78
C LEU A 267 -14.48 -4.46 14.89
N ASN A 268 -13.39 -5.10 15.28
CA ASN A 268 -12.87 -6.28 14.60
C ASN A 268 -13.91 -7.42 14.65
N LEU A 269 -14.11 -8.15 13.54
CA LEU A 269 -15.13 -9.19 13.38
C LEU A 269 -15.03 -10.26 14.48
N ASP A 270 -13.82 -10.65 14.86
CA ASP A 270 -13.59 -11.62 15.95
C ASP A 270 -14.14 -11.10 17.28
N ASN A 271 -13.90 -9.83 17.60
CA ASN A 271 -14.41 -9.19 18.81
C ASN A 271 -15.93 -9.03 18.76
N LEU A 272 -16.50 -8.71 17.59
CA LEU A 272 -17.95 -8.62 17.40
C LEU A 272 -18.64 -9.96 17.62
N ILE A 273 -18.03 -11.09 17.22
CA ILE A 273 -18.55 -12.43 17.51
C ILE A 273 -18.66 -12.64 19.02
N TRP A 274 -17.59 -12.37 19.78
CA TRP A 274 -17.61 -12.53 21.23
C TRP A 274 -18.59 -11.58 21.93
N ILE A 275 -18.66 -10.31 21.51
CA ILE A 275 -19.62 -9.34 22.05
C ILE A 275 -21.05 -9.80 21.74
N SER A 276 -21.32 -10.24 20.52
CA SER A 276 -22.65 -10.75 20.14
C SER A 276 -23.06 -11.97 20.95
N LEU A 277 -22.11 -12.89 21.23
CA LEU A 277 -22.36 -14.04 22.08
C LEU A 277 -22.75 -13.60 23.50
N VAL A 278 -22.01 -12.68 24.10
CA VAL A 278 -22.33 -12.12 25.42
C VAL A 278 -23.71 -11.44 25.41
N LEU A 279 -24.03 -10.66 24.38
CA LEU A 279 -25.33 -10.01 24.24
C LEU A 279 -26.48 -11.02 24.11
N VAL A 280 -26.29 -12.08 23.32
CA VAL A 280 -27.28 -13.17 23.18
C VAL A 280 -27.48 -13.88 24.51
N LEU A 281 -26.41 -14.15 25.27
CA LEU A 281 -26.49 -14.76 26.59
C LEU A 281 -27.21 -13.85 27.60
N LEU A 282 -26.89 -12.55 27.63
CA LEU A 282 -27.55 -11.57 28.48
C LEU A 282 -29.03 -11.41 28.13
N LEU A 283 -29.36 -11.35 26.84
CA LEU A 283 -30.74 -11.29 26.36
C LEU A 283 -31.49 -12.57 26.74
N GLY A 284 -30.88 -13.74 26.52
CA GLY A 284 -31.43 -15.03 26.93
C GLY A 284 -31.70 -15.10 28.43
N PHE A 285 -30.75 -14.63 29.24
CA PHE A 285 -30.90 -14.54 30.70
C PHE A 285 -32.02 -13.57 31.10
N ALA A 286 -32.07 -12.38 30.52
CA ALA A 286 -33.11 -11.39 30.79
C ALA A 286 -34.50 -11.93 30.44
N LEU A 287 -34.65 -12.53 29.25
CA LEU A 287 -35.90 -13.15 28.81
C LEU A 287 -36.28 -14.35 29.70
N SER A 288 -35.31 -15.17 30.11
CA SER A 288 -35.52 -16.26 31.06
C SER A 288 -35.99 -15.74 32.42
N ARG A 289 -35.38 -14.67 32.94
CA ARG A 289 -35.77 -14.02 34.20
C ARG A 289 -37.19 -13.46 34.12
N LEU A 290 -37.54 -12.81 33.02
CA LEU A 290 -38.89 -12.28 32.77
C LEU A 290 -39.92 -13.41 32.69
N ARG A 291 -39.61 -14.51 31.98
CA ARG A 291 -40.47 -15.69 31.89
C ARG A 291 -40.63 -16.41 33.23
N ASN A 292 -39.55 -16.58 33.98
CA ASN A 292 -39.59 -17.23 35.29
C ASN A 292 -40.37 -16.40 36.32
N ARG A 293 -40.28 -15.08 36.30
CA ARG A 293 -41.13 -14.20 37.13
C ARG A 293 -42.62 -14.37 36.81
N ARG A 294 -42.98 -14.56 35.54
CA ARG A 294 -44.37 -14.83 35.13
C ARG A 294 -44.85 -16.23 35.57
N LYS A 295 -43.97 -17.24 35.55
CA LYS A 295 -44.28 -18.59 36.04
C LYS A 295 -44.51 -18.59 37.56
N VAL A 296 -43.61 -17.97 38.33
CA VAL A 296 -43.73 -17.87 39.80
C VAL A 296 -45.02 -17.15 40.19
N ARG A 297 -45.33 -16.00 39.57
CA ARG A 297 -46.58 -15.26 39.80
C ARG A 297 -47.86 -16.03 39.45
N ARG A 298 -47.77 -17.06 38.60
CA ARG A 298 -48.90 -17.93 38.29
C ARG A 298 -49.05 -19.01 39.35
N TRP A 299 -47.93 -19.62 39.77
CA TRP A 299 -47.94 -20.58 40.88
C TRP A 299 -48.44 -19.94 42.18
N GLU A 300 -48.04 -18.70 42.49
CA GLU A 300 -48.53 -17.94 43.65
C GLU A 300 -50.06 -17.76 43.61
N ARG A 301 -50.65 -17.47 42.44
CA ARG A 301 -52.11 -17.36 42.29
C ARG A 301 -52.83 -18.69 42.38
N GLU A 302 -52.26 -19.74 41.77
CA GLU A 302 -52.83 -21.09 41.83
C GLU A 302 -52.81 -21.62 43.28
N GLU A 303 -51.79 -21.30 44.07
CA GLU A 303 -51.74 -21.60 45.50
C GLU A 303 -52.75 -20.77 46.31
N GLU A 304 -52.86 -19.46 46.07
CA GLU A 304 -53.87 -18.59 46.72
C GLU A 304 -55.30 -19.06 46.42
N ASP A 305 -55.60 -19.37 45.15
CA ASP A 305 -56.91 -19.87 44.72
C ASP A 305 -57.21 -21.22 45.38
N ALA A 306 -56.25 -22.16 45.37
CA ALA A 306 -56.41 -23.47 46.01
C ALA A 306 -56.64 -23.36 47.53
N PHE A 307 -55.90 -22.49 48.22
CA PHE A 307 -56.11 -22.23 49.66
C PHE A 307 -57.48 -21.62 49.95
N SER A 308 -57.97 -20.71 49.10
CA SER A 308 -59.32 -20.12 49.25
C SER A 308 -60.43 -21.16 49.07
N ASP A 309 -60.27 -22.07 48.10
CA ASP A 309 -61.26 -23.10 47.78
C ASP A 309 -61.32 -24.18 48.87
N THR A 310 -60.17 -24.49 49.50
CA THR A 310 -60.14 -25.41 50.65
C THR A 310 -60.74 -24.78 51.92
N SER A 311 -60.60 -23.47 52.12
CA SER A 311 -61.18 -22.76 53.27
C SER A 311 -62.70 -22.58 53.14
N GLY A 312 -63.23 -22.51 51.91
CA GLY A 312 -64.68 -22.39 51.64
C GLY A 312 -65.46 -23.72 51.75
N MET A 313 -64.78 -24.87 51.79
CA MET A 313 -65.40 -26.19 51.98
C MET A 313 -65.46 -26.66 53.45
N VAL A 314 -64.93 -25.87 54.40
CA VAL A 314 -64.84 -26.23 55.83
C VAL A 314 -65.81 -25.41 56.71
N GLU A 315 -66.58 -24.48 56.13
CA GLU A 315 -67.76 -23.84 56.76
C GLU A 315 -69.06 -24.59 56.41
#